data_AF-A0A222ENJ2-F1
#
_entry.id   AF-A0A222ENJ2-F1
#
_cell.length_a   1.000
_cell.length_b   1.000
_cell.length_c   1.000
_cell.angle_alpha   90.00
_cell.angle_beta   90.00
_cell.angle_gamma   90.00
#
_symmetry.space_group_name_H-M   'P 1'
#
loop_
_entity.id
_entity.type
_entity.pdbx_description
1 polymer ?
#
loop_
_entity_poly.entity_id
_entity_poly.type
_entity_poly.pdbx_seq_one_letter_code
_entity_poly.pdbx_strand_id
1 'polypeptide(L)'
;MYYTKETFWVKTGTQFIWFFATYKNIDVSIDELEDFITNKDYLNSKVPYIFNDEIINLVKAWDYIRLVVLKYKLDDQNLIKLKTLIDNEVLTTIYRLIDPNEKFIDSFDENLENKFKVKLNDLLCLLDDNDNLSEIIEKFCFYLYEFVVFDYLGEYTILFYCYFIQLVFICKDYGPVMFNDIADFNNVINLSKKIKLFMETNDKSKWKNCEELNQVETIWNDKVEFFKLIKDNF
;
A
#
# COMPACT_ATOMS: atom_id res chain seq x y z
N MET A 1 8.92 -18.02 9.90
CA MET A 1 7.96 -17.12 9.23
C MET A 1 8.76 -16.02 8.53
N TYR A 2 8.68 -15.90 7.20
CA TYR A 2 9.56 -14.99 6.44
C TYR A 2 9.40 -13.52 6.87
N TYR A 3 8.16 -13.08 7.11
CA TYR A 3 7.82 -11.71 7.50
C TYR A 3 8.18 -11.32 8.94
N THR A 4 8.72 -12.24 9.76
CA THR A 4 9.24 -11.88 11.09
C THR A 4 10.73 -11.55 11.08
N LYS A 5 11.40 -11.73 9.93
CA LYS A 5 12.82 -11.39 9.77
C LYS A 5 12.99 -9.90 9.52
N GLU A 6 13.85 -9.23 10.29
CA GLU A 6 14.12 -7.79 10.10
C GLU A 6 14.67 -7.47 8.70
N THR A 7 15.45 -8.39 8.12
CA THR A 7 15.99 -8.26 6.76
C THR A 7 14.92 -8.13 5.69
N PHE A 8 13.74 -8.74 5.87
CA PHE A 8 12.60 -8.55 4.97
C PHE A 8 12.13 -7.09 4.99
N TRP A 9 11.93 -6.55 6.20
CA TRP A 9 11.39 -5.21 6.40
C TRP A 9 12.34 -4.12 5.93
N VAL A 10 13.64 -4.30 6.17
CA VAL A 10 14.68 -3.39 5.68
C VAL A 10 14.72 -3.40 4.16
N LYS A 11 14.90 -4.57 3.52
CA LYS A 11 15.07 -4.65 2.06
C LYS A 11 13.81 -4.24 1.29
N THR A 12 12.66 -4.78 1.70
CA THR A 12 11.38 -4.47 1.06
C THR A 12 10.98 -3.02 1.32
N GLY A 13 11.17 -2.53 2.55
CA GLY A 13 10.89 -1.14 2.88
C GLY A 13 11.74 -0.16 2.08
N THR A 14 13.03 -0.43 1.95
CA THR A 14 13.96 0.38 1.15
C THR A 14 13.48 0.48 -0.28
N GLN A 15 13.20 -0.66 -0.94
CA GLN A 15 12.71 -0.68 -2.32
C GLN A 15 11.36 0.05 -2.48
N PHE A 16 10.44 -0.15 -1.54
CA PHE A 16 9.10 0.43 -1.58
C PHE A 16 9.15 1.96 -1.44
N ILE A 17 9.96 2.45 -0.51
CA ILE A 17 10.07 3.89 -0.23
C ILE A 17 10.91 4.59 -1.30
N TRP A 18 12.01 3.97 -1.75
CA TRP A 18 12.81 4.48 -2.86
C TRP A 18 11.99 4.66 -4.13
N PHE A 19 11.05 3.75 -4.38
CA PHE A 19 10.12 3.84 -5.49
C PHE A 19 9.24 5.11 -5.42
N PHE A 20 8.64 5.41 -4.26
CA PHE A 20 7.86 6.65 -4.11
C PHE A 20 8.72 7.91 -4.15
N ALA A 21 9.93 7.84 -3.59
CA ALA A 21 10.89 8.93 -3.67
C ALA A 21 11.20 9.27 -5.14
N THR A 22 11.50 8.24 -5.94
CA THR A 22 11.74 8.37 -7.38
C THR A 22 10.52 8.95 -8.10
N TYR A 23 9.32 8.44 -7.81
CA TYR A 23 8.07 8.97 -8.39
C TYR A 23 7.88 10.46 -8.10
N LYS A 24 8.26 10.91 -6.90
CA LYS A 24 8.17 12.29 -6.44
C LYS A 24 9.38 13.14 -6.82
N ASN A 25 10.33 12.59 -7.59
CA ASN A 25 11.59 13.24 -7.97
C ASN A 25 12.42 13.68 -6.75
N ILE A 26 12.39 12.89 -5.68
CA ILE A 26 13.25 13.06 -4.51
C ILE A 26 14.50 12.22 -4.75
N ASP A 27 15.66 12.88 -4.76
CA ASP A 27 16.95 12.21 -4.94
C ASP A 27 17.37 11.52 -3.63
N VAL A 28 17.44 10.19 -3.66
CA VAL A 28 17.85 9.35 -2.54
C VAL A 28 18.52 8.09 -3.05
N SER A 29 19.69 7.76 -2.51
CA SER A 29 20.33 6.47 -2.76
C SER A 29 19.61 5.35 -2.03
N ILE A 30 19.50 4.18 -2.69
CA ILE A 30 19.01 2.94 -2.06
C ILE A 30 19.85 2.59 -0.83
N ASP A 31 21.18 2.73 -0.92
CA ASP A 31 22.10 2.36 0.17
C ASP A 31 21.92 3.28 1.38
N GLU A 32 21.79 4.59 1.16
CA GLU A 32 21.55 5.57 2.25
C GLU A 32 20.21 5.33 2.93
N LEU A 33 19.18 4.96 2.16
CA LEU A 33 17.87 4.63 2.68
C LEU A 33 17.87 3.30 3.45
N GLU A 34 18.63 2.30 2.99
CA GLU A 34 18.79 1.02 3.68
C GLU A 34 19.46 1.23 5.05
N ASP A 35 20.54 2.02 5.10
CA ASP A 35 21.22 2.38 6.35
C ASP A 35 20.29 3.14 7.29
N PHE A 36 19.52 4.09 6.76
CA PHE A 36 18.57 4.90 7.53
C PHE A 36 17.47 4.07 8.20
N ILE A 37 16.92 3.10 7.46
CA ILE A 37 15.91 2.17 7.98
C ILE A 37 16.54 1.20 8.98
N THR A 38 17.72 0.64 8.66
CA THR A 38 18.44 -0.32 9.52
C THR A 38 18.81 0.27 10.87
N ASN A 39 19.32 1.50 10.88
CA ASN A 39 19.75 2.20 12.10
C ASN A 39 18.60 2.89 12.85
N LYS A 40 17.39 2.89 12.27
CA LYS A 40 16.19 3.56 12.82
C LYS A 40 16.39 5.05 13.07
N ASP A 41 17.15 5.69 12.20
CA ASP A 41 17.49 7.11 12.32
C ASP A 41 16.25 8.02 12.20
N TYR A 42 15.18 7.56 11.55
CA TYR A 42 13.89 8.23 11.48
C TYR A 42 13.19 8.47 12.85
N LEU A 43 13.66 7.83 13.92
CA LEU A 43 13.17 8.05 15.29
C LEU A 43 13.92 9.17 16.02
N ASN A 44 15.10 9.56 15.52
CA ASN A 44 15.99 10.49 16.21
C ASN A 44 15.75 11.92 15.72
N SER A 45 15.24 12.80 16.60
CA SER A 45 14.99 14.21 16.28
C SER A 45 16.25 15.06 16.04
N LYS A 46 17.43 14.47 16.16
CA LYS A 46 18.74 15.13 16.05
C LYS A 46 19.57 14.66 14.85
N VAL A 47 19.03 13.78 14.00
CA VAL A 47 19.77 13.29 12.83
C VAL A 47 20.03 14.47 11.89
N PRO A 48 21.28 14.67 11.44
CA PRO A 48 21.57 15.69 10.44
C PRO A 48 20.72 15.42 9.20
N TYR A 49 20.09 16.47 8.68
CA TYR A 49 19.12 16.55 7.58
C TYR A 49 19.54 15.82 6.27
N ILE A 50 19.71 14.50 6.27
CA ILE A 50 19.97 13.72 5.05
C ILE A 50 18.64 13.52 4.30
N PHE A 51 17.55 13.27 5.04
CA PHE A 51 16.23 13.06 4.47
C PHE A 51 15.26 14.18 4.82
N ASN A 52 14.41 14.53 3.85
CA ASN A 52 13.30 15.44 4.08
C ASN A 52 12.19 14.75 4.90
N ASP A 53 11.28 15.56 5.45
CA ASP A 53 10.17 15.05 6.28
C ASP A 53 9.30 14.04 5.54
N GLU A 54 9.19 14.16 4.21
CA GLU A 54 8.41 13.26 3.38
C GLU A 54 8.97 11.83 3.39
N ILE A 55 10.28 11.65 3.19
CA ILE A 55 10.91 10.33 3.29
C ILE A 55 10.80 9.78 4.71
N ILE A 56 11.02 10.61 5.73
CA ILE A 56 10.90 10.22 7.14
C ILE A 56 9.49 9.68 7.42
N ASN A 57 8.47 10.36 6.91
CA ASN A 57 7.07 10.00 7.07
C ASN A 57 6.71 8.69 6.34
N LEU A 58 7.24 8.46 5.15
CA LEU A 58 7.13 7.18 4.43
C LEU A 58 7.75 6.04 5.24
N VAL A 59 8.96 6.22 5.77
CA VAL A 59 9.63 5.22 6.62
C VAL A 59 8.84 4.93 7.89
N LYS A 60 8.31 5.97 8.56
CA LYS A 60 7.47 5.80 9.75
C LYS A 60 6.18 5.05 9.45
N ALA A 61 5.53 5.35 8.33
CA ALA A 61 4.35 4.62 7.87
C ALA A 61 4.70 3.13 7.63
N TRP A 62 5.86 2.85 7.03
CA TRP A 62 6.30 1.48 6.77
C TRP A 62 6.57 0.70 8.06
N ASP A 63 7.28 1.31 9.01
CA ASP A 63 7.53 0.71 10.33
C ASP A 63 6.21 0.53 11.11
N TYR A 64 5.24 1.43 10.96
CA TYR A 64 3.92 1.24 11.56
C TYR A 64 3.21 0.01 10.97
N ILE A 65 3.17 -0.15 9.65
CA ILE A 65 2.61 -1.36 9.03
C ILE A 65 3.34 -2.61 9.55
N ARG A 66 4.67 -2.57 9.67
CA ARG A 66 5.48 -3.66 10.24
C ARG A 66 4.98 -4.06 11.62
N LEU A 67 4.75 -3.11 12.51
CA LEU A 67 4.25 -3.39 13.86
C LEU A 67 2.86 -4.04 13.84
N VAL A 68 1.96 -3.56 12.98
CA VAL A 68 0.61 -4.13 12.81
C VAL A 68 0.68 -5.57 12.28
N VAL A 69 1.50 -5.83 11.26
CA VAL A 69 1.71 -7.16 10.70
C VAL A 69 2.33 -8.10 11.73
N LEU A 70 3.37 -7.67 12.45
CA LEU A 70 4.02 -8.50 13.47
C LEU A 70 3.05 -8.85 14.59
N LYS A 71 2.20 -7.91 15.03
CA LYS A 71 1.12 -8.19 15.99
C LYS A 71 0.19 -9.28 15.45
N TYR A 72 -0.27 -9.14 14.21
CA TYR A 72 -1.13 -10.14 13.55
C TYR A 72 -0.49 -11.52 13.44
N LYS A 73 0.81 -11.58 13.14
CA LYS A 73 1.55 -12.84 13.04
C LYS A 73 1.87 -13.46 14.41
N LEU A 74 1.99 -12.66 15.47
CA LEU A 74 2.24 -13.13 16.84
C LEU A 74 0.98 -13.66 17.51
N ASP A 75 -0.20 -13.15 17.15
CA ASP A 75 -1.50 -13.62 17.61
C ASP A 75 -1.90 -14.99 16.97
N ASP A 76 -0.89 -15.81 16.63
CA ASP A 76 -0.94 -17.09 15.91
C ASP A 76 -2.18 -17.92 16.26
N GLN A 77 -3.07 -18.09 15.26
CA GLN A 77 -4.27 -18.94 15.14
C GLN A 77 -5.50 -18.13 14.69
N ASN A 78 -5.72 -17.97 13.37
CA ASN A 78 -7.01 -17.94 12.64
C ASN A 78 -8.30 -17.34 13.30
N LEU A 79 -8.20 -16.54 14.35
CA LEU A 79 -9.30 -16.10 15.19
C LEU A 79 -9.58 -14.61 14.99
N ILE A 80 -8.52 -13.82 14.75
CA ILE A 80 -8.65 -12.40 14.48
C ILE A 80 -8.84 -12.22 12.97
N LYS A 81 -10.02 -11.74 12.61
CA LYS A 81 -10.33 -11.31 11.24
C LYS A 81 -9.48 -10.09 10.86
N LEU A 82 -9.07 -9.98 9.60
CA LEU A 82 -8.31 -8.83 9.08
C LEU A 82 -9.01 -7.52 9.39
N LYS A 83 -10.34 -7.45 9.24
CA LYS A 83 -11.10 -6.22 9.56
C LYS A 83 -11.03 -5.80 11.03
N THR A 84 -10.74 -6.74 11.93
CA THR A 84 -10.58 -6.46 13.36
C THR A 84 -9.18 -5.95 13.67
N LEU A 85 -8.18 -6.39 12.91
CA LEU A 85 -6.82 -5.88 13.01
C LEU A 85 -6.67 -4.52 12.31
N ILE A 86 -7.17 -4.41 11.09
CA ILE A 86 -7.08 -3.23 10.23
C ILE A 86 -8.36 -2.42 10.43
N ASP A 87 -8.48 -1.85 11.61
CA ASP A 87 -9.60 -1.00 11.98
C ASP A 87 -9.39 0.46 11.53
N ASN A 88 -10.34 1.32 11.88
CA ASN A 88 -10.28 2.74 11.54
C ASN A 88 -9.07 3.45 12.18
N GLU A 89 -8.60 3.02 13.35
CA GLU A 89 -7.44 3.62 14.02
C GLU A 89 -6.17 3.32 13.23
N VAL A 90 -5.97 2.07 12.80
CA VAL A 90 -4.84 1.67 11.95
C VAL A 90 -4.84 2.45 10.64
N LEU A 91 -5.98 2.51 9.96
CA LEU A 91 -6.11 3.20 8.69
C LEU A 91 -5.85 4.71 8.84
N THR A 92 -6.44 5.33 9.86
CA THR A 92 -6.23 6.76 10.16
C THR A 92 -4.77 7.05 10.50
N THR A 93 -4.11 6.16 11.23
CA THR A 93 -2.70 6.34 11.61
C THR A 93 -1.78 6.27 10.40
N ILE A 94 -1.99 5.30 9.50
CA ILE A 94 -1.27 5.24 8.22
C ILE A 94 -1.49 6.53 7.43
N TYR A 95 -2.73 7.01 7.34
CA TYR A 95 -3.05 8.25 6.65
C TYR A 95 -2.33 9.46 7.25
N ARG A 96 -2.38 9.66 8.59
CA ARG A 96 -1.70 10.77 9.28
C ARG A 96 -0.19 10.75 9.10
N LEU A 97 0.42 9.57 9.02
CA LEU A 97 1.85 9.45 8.73
C LEU A 97 2.14 9.88 7.29
N ILE A 98 1.27 9.58 6.33
CA ILE A 98 1.42 9.96 4.93
C ILE A 98 1.13 11.45 4.68
N ASP A 99 0.10 12.00 5.33
CA ASP A 99 -0.31 13.40 5.26
C ASP A 99 -0.37 14.03 6.67
N PRO A 100 0.76 14.57 7.15
CA PRO A 100 0.83 15.20 8.48
C PRO A 100 -0.05 16.44 8.64
N ASN A 101 -0.52 17.02 7.53
CA ASN A 101 -1.42 18.17 7.56
C ASN A 101 -2.89 17.75 7.70
N GLU A 102 -3.19 16.46 7.68
CA GLU A 102 -4.52 15.91 7.94
C GLU A 102 -5.62 16.48 7.00
N LYS A 103 -5.26 16.80 5.75
CA LYS A 103 -6.10 17.54 4.78
C LYS A 103 -7.46 16.89 4.51
N PHE A 104 -7.53 15.56 4.57
CA PHE A 104 -8.69 14.72 4.32
C PHE A 104 -8.99 13.80 5.52
N ILE A 105 -8.60 14.19 6.74
CA ILE A 105 -8.82 13.36 7.94
C ILE A 105 -10.29 13.05 8.20
N ASP A 106 -11.18 13.98 7.85
CA ASP A 106 -12.63 13.82 7.95
C ASP A 106 -13.13 12.62 7.13
N SER A 107 -12.35 12.15 6.14
CA SER A 107 -12.70 10.94 5.40
C SER A 107 -12.72 9.68 6.27
N PHE A 108 -12.11 9.72 7.45
CA PHE A 108 -12.03 8.64 8.43
C PHE A 108 -12.92 8.87 9.67
N ASP A 109 -13.67 9.98 9.77
CA ASP A 109 -14.54 10.25 10.91
C ASP A 109 -15.67 9.18 11.01
N GLU A 110 -15.90 8.66 12.20
CA GLU A 110 -16.96 7.68 12.45
C GLU A 110 -18.36 8.27 12.47
N ASN A 111 -18.47 9.57 12.72
CA ASN A 111 -19.73 10.29 12.82
C ASN A 111 -20.23 10.77 11.45
N LEU A 112 -19.38 10.73 10.42
CA LEU A 112 -19.72 11.14 9.08
C LEU A 112 -19.99 9.91 8.20
N GLU A 113 -21.13 9.91 7.53
CA GLU A 113 -21.44 8.90 6.52
C GLU A 113 -20.62 9.19 5.27
N ASN A 114 -19.40 8.64 5.21
CA ASN A 114 -18.50 8.78 4.06
C ASN A 114 -18.47 7.49 3.22
N LYS A 115 -18.73 7.64 1.92
CA LYS A 115 -18.61 6.55 0.93
C LYS A 115 -17.24 5.90 0.91
N PHE A 116 -16.16 6.66 1.13
CA PHE A 116 -14.80 6.11 1.21
C PHE A 116 -14.69 5.03 2.29
N LYS A 117 -15.11 5.37 3.52
CA LYS A 117 -15.09 4.44 4.67
C LYS A 117 -15.97 3.22 4.42
N VAL A 118 -17.18 3.41 3.92
CA VAL A 118 -18.08 2.30 3.58
C VAL A 118 -17.40 1.37 2.58
N LYS A 119 -16.80 1.91 1.52
CA LYS A 119 -16.11 1.11 0.50
C LYS A 119 -14.87 0.40 1.03
N LEU A 120 -14.09 1.05 1.89
CA LEU A 120 -12.92 0.45 2.51
C LEU A 120 -13.31 -0.70 3.45
N ASN A 121 -14.40 -0.53 4.21
CA ASN A 121 -14.96 -1.58 5.06
C ASN A 121 -15.55 -2.74 4.24
N ASP A 122 -16.26 -2.45 3.14
CA ASP A 122 -16.75 -3.46 2.20
C ASP A 122 -15.58 -4.31 1.68
N LEU A 123 -14.49 -3.66 1.29
CA LEU A 123 -13.28 -4.33 0.81
C LEU A 123 -12.67 -5.19 1.92
N LEU A 124 -12.48 -4.67 3.14
CA LEU A 124 -11.97 -5.45 4.28
C LEU A 124 -12.83 -6.67 4.61
N CYS A 125 -14.16 -6.53 4.57
CA CYS A 125 -15.07 -7.65 4.78
C CYS A 125 -14.93 -8.73 3.69
N LEU A 126 -14.77 -8.32 2.43
CA LEU A 126 -14.54 -9.25 1.32
C LEU A 126 -13.21 -10.01 1.51
N LEU A 127 -12.18 -9.33 2.01
CA LEU A 127 -10.84 -9.91 2.21
C LEU A 127 -10.76 -10.91 3.36
N ASP A 128 -11.65 -10.80 4.35
CA ASP A 128 -11.77 -11.80 5.44
C ASP A 128 -12.24 -13.17 4.92
N ASP A 129 -13.13 -13.16 3.93
CA ASP A 129 -13.84 -14.36 3.46
C ASP A 129 -13.26 -14.90 2.13
N ASN A 130 -12.27 -14.22 1.55
CA ASN A 130 -11.65 -14.59 0.26
C ASN A 130 -10.14 -14.82 0.39
N ASP A 131 -9.68 -15.99 -0.06
CA ASP A 131 -8.27 -16.39 -0.13
C ASP A 131 -7.79 -16.63 -1.58
N ASN A 132 -8.60 -16.31 -2.59
CA ASN A 132 -8.19 -16.35 -3.99
C ASN A 132 -7.42 -15.08 -4.34
N LEU A 133 -6.09 -15.21 -4.52
CA LEU A 133 -5.21 -14.08 -4.84
C LEU A 133 -5.68 -13.27 -6.06
N SER A 134 -6.10 -13.94 -7.14
CA SER A 134 -6.53 -13.24 -8.36
C SER A 134 -7.79 -12.42 -8.13
N GLU A 135 -8.77 -12.95 -7.39
CA GLU A 135 -9.99 -12.22 -7.04
C GLU A 135 -9.68 -11.04 -6.11
N ILE A 136 -8.76 -11.23 -5.15
CA ILE A 136 -8.30 -10.17 -4.25
C ILE A 136 -7.66 -9.03 -5.05
N ILE A 137 -6.74 -9.35 -5.96
CA ILE A 137 -6.08 -8.36 -6.82
C ILE A 137 -7.09 -7.61 -7.67
N GLU A 138 -8.02 -8.30 -8.32
CA GLU A 138 -9.11 -7.66 -9.11
C GLU A 138 -9.86 -6.63 -8.26
N LYS A 139 -10.25 -7.00 -7.03
CA LYS A 139 -10.95 -6.06 -6.14
C LYS A 139 -10.05 -4.90 -5.72
N PHE A 140 -8.78 -5.14 -5.40
CA PHE A 140 -7.86 -4.06 -5.05
C PHE A 140 -7.66 -3.08 -6.20
N CYS A 141 -7.45 -3.57 -7.42
CA CYS A 141 -7.29 -2.71 -8.59
C CYS A 141 -8.58 -1.92 -8.85
N PHE A 142 -9.75 -2.57 -8.82
CA PHE A 142 -11.03 -1.89 -9.02
C PHE A 142 -11.27 -0.78 -7.99
N TYR A 143 -11.07 -1.06 -6.70
CA TYR A 143 -11.29 -0.10 -5.62
C TYR A 143 -10.26 1.04 -5.63
N LEU A 144 -8.98 0.76 -5.96
CA LEU A 144 -7.97 1.80 -6.16
C LEU A 144 -8.48 2.85 -7.13
N TYR A 145 -8.89 2.43 -8.33
CA TYR A 145 -9.28 3.37 -9.37
C TYR A 145 -10.66 3.98 -9.11
N GLU A 146 -11.57 3.27 -8.44
CA GLU A 146 -12.78 3.90 -7.89
C GLU A 146 -12.41 5.06 -6.94
N PHE A 147 -11.45 4.87 -6.04
CA PHE A 147 -11.02 5.91 -5.12
C PHE A 147 -10.31 7.08 -5.82
N VAL A 148 -9.52 6.79 -6.86
CA VAL A 148 -8.84 7.82 -7.66
C VAL A 148 -9.83 8.66 -8.46
N VAL A 149 -10.90 8.05 -8.99
CA VAL A 149 -11.93 8.75 -9.78
C VAL A 149 -12.80 9.63 -8.87
N PHE A 150 -13.16 9.14 -7.69
CA PHE A 150 -13.96 9.91 -6.73
C PHE A 150 -13.13 10.84 -5.83
N ASP A 151 -11.80 10.79 -5.94
CA ASP A 151 -10.86 11.70 -5.28
C ASP A 151 -11.00 11.79 -3.75
N TYR A 152 -11.33 10.66 -3.09
CA TYR A 152 -11.69 10.66 -1.65
C TYR A 152 -10.58 11.16 -0.70
N LEU A 153 -9.31 11.03 -1.10
CA LEU A 153 -8.14 11.52 -0.34
C LEU A 153 -7.24 12.41 -1.22
N GLY A 154 -7.75 12.94 -2.33
CA GLY A 154 -6.98 13.79 -3.22
C GLY A 154 -5.69 13.14 -3.74
N GLU A 155 -4.62 13.92 -3.69
CA GLU A 155 -3.25 13.51 -4.05
C GLU A 155 -2.69 12.36 -3.20
N TYR A 156 -3.28 12.09 -2.03
CA TYR A 156 -2.82 11.04 -1.13
C TYR A 156 -3.49 9.68 -1.38
N THR A 157 -4.52 9.61 -2.23
CA THR A 157 -5.28 8.36 -2.48
C THR A 157 -4.36 7.21 -2.90
N ILE A 158 -3.52 7.40 -3.91
CA ILE A 158 -2.64 6.33 -4.43
C ILE A 158 -1.65 5.89 -3.34
N LEU A 159 -1.01 6.84 -2.69
CA LEU A 159 0.01 6.55 -1.69
C LEU A 159 -0.58 5.81 -0.49
N PHE A 160 -1.68 6.31 0.08
CA PHE A 160 -2.42 5.61 1.13
C PHE A 160 -2.79 4.18 0.72
N TYR A 161 -3.36 4.02 -0.48
CA TYR A 161 -3.81 2.73 -0.97
C TYR A 161 -2.64 1.75 -1.18
N CYS A 162 -1.48 2.25 -1.62
CA CYS A 162 -0.27 1.45 -1.71
C CYS A 162 0.21 0.94 -0.35
N TYR A 163 0.13 1.73 0.73
CA TYR A 163 0.45 1.24 2.08
C TYR A 163 -0.57 0.21 2.56
N PHE A 164 -1.85 0.48 2.31
CA PHE A 164 -2.96 -0.41 2.67
C PHE A 164 -2.85 -1.79 1.99
N ILE A 165 -2.52 -1.85 0.70
CA ILE A 165 -2.36 -3.14 0.01
C ILE A 165 -1.17 -3.94 0.56
N GLN A 166 -0.03 -3.30 0.87
CA GLN A 166 1.10 -4.01 1.47
C GLN A 166 0.72 -4.61 2.83
N LEU A 167 0.02 -3.84 3.67
CA LEU A 167 -0.48 -4.32 4.96
C LEU A 167 -1.34 -5.57 4.78
N VAL A 168 -2.35 -5.52 3.90
CA VAL A 168 -3.26 -6.66 3.70
C VAL A 168 -2.53 -7.87 3.12
N PHE A 169 -1.70 -7.68 2.09
CA PHE A 169 -1.06 -8.78 1.38
C PHE A 169 -0.08 -9.51 2.29
N ILE A 170 0.72 -8.78 3.06
CA ILE A 170 1.67 -9.37 3.99
C ILE A 170 0.94 -10.09 5.14
N CYS A 171 -0.16 -9.52 5.65
CA CYS A 171 -1.01 -10.21 6.63
C CYS A 171 -1.53 -11.55 6.07
N LYS A 172 -2.04 -11.57 4.84
CA LYS A 172 -2.54 -12.79 4.16
C LYS A 172 -1.43 -13.72 3.61
N ASP A 173 -0.18 -13.52 4.01
CA ASP A 173 0.98 -14.29 3.57
C ASP A 173 1.32 -14.24 2.06
N TYR A 174 0.75 -13.26 1.35
CA TYR A 174 1.10 -12.93 -0.02
C TYR A 174 2.36 -12.05 -0.10
N GLY A 175 3.00 -12.08 -1.27
CA GLY A 175 4.11 -11.19 -1.56
C GLY A 175 3.70 -9.72 -1.69
N PRO A 176 4.58 -8.78 -1.31
CA PRO A 176 4.36 -7.36 -1.53
C PRO A 176 4.31 -7.06 -3.04
N VAL A 177 3.47 -6.09 -3.44
CA VAL A 177 3.44 -5.61 -4.82
C VAL A 177 4.58 -4.61 -5.00
N MET A 178 5.68 -5.04 -5.63
CA MET A 178 6.91 -4.29 -5.77
C MET A 178 7.35 -4.19 -7.23
N PHE A 179 7.84 -3.01 -7.62
CA PHE A 179 8.41 -2.78 -8.95
C PHE A 179 9.93 -2.79 -8.85
N ASN A 180 10.57 -3.71 -9.58
CA ASN A 180 12.02 -3.84 -9.61
C ASN A 180 12.66 -3.01 -10.74
N ASP A 181 11.85 -2.44 -11.62
CA ASP A 181 12.28 -1.65 -12.78
C ASP A 181 11.42 -0.39 -12.90
N ILE A 182 12.08 0.74 -13.12
CA ILE A 182 11.45 2.04 -13.41
C ILE A 182 10.62 1.96 -14.70
N ALA A 183 11.00 1.13 -15.68
CA ALA A 183 10.22 0.96 -16.91
C ALA A 183 8.86 0.31 -16.64
N ASP A 184 8.81 -0.77 -15.85
CA ASP A 184 7.56 -1.40 -15.42
C ASP A 184 6.67 -0.41 -14.67
N PHE A 185 7.27 0.38 -13.80
CA PHE A 185 6.55 1.40 -13.05
C PHE A 185 5.95 2.47 -13.96
N ASN A 186 6.75 3.03 -14.87
CA ASN A 186 6.29 4.01 -15.85
C ASN A 186 5.16 3.45 -16.72
N ASN A 187 5.21 2.17 -17.06
CA ASN A 187 4.12 1.49 -17.74
C ASN A 187 2.85 1.50 -16.89
N VAL A 188 2.93 1.13 -15.60
CA VAL A 188 1.77 1.18 -14.69
C VAL A 188 1.23 2.60 -14.54
N ILE A 189 2.07 3.63 -14.39
CA ILE A 189 1.61 5.03 -14.35
C ILE A 189 0.82 5.39 -15.62
N ASN A 190 1.31 4.96 -16.78
CA ASN A 190 0.65 5.25 -18.05
C ASN A 190 -0.69 4.51 -18.17
N LEU A 191 -0.77 3.26 -17.71
CA LEU A 191 -2.02 2.52 -17.59
C LEU A 191 -2.97 3.22 -16.61
N SER A 192 -2.50 3.65 -15.44
CA SER A 192 -3.30 4.36 -14.44
C SER A 192 -3.98 5.61 -15.00
N LYS A 193 -3.27 6.40 -15.83
CA LYS A 193 -3.84 7.57 -16.51
C LYS A 193 -4.98 7.19 -17.46
N LYS A 194 -4.82 6.11 -18.22
CA LYS A 194 -5.85 5.60 -19.14
C LYS A 194 -7.05 5.05 -18.41
N ILE A 195 -6.84 4.29 -17.32
CA ILE A 195 -7.90 3.73 -16.48
C ILE A 195 -8.73 4.85 -15.88
N LYS A 196 -8.08 5.85 -15.28
CA LYS A 196 -8.76 7.03 -14.73
C LYS A 196 -9.66 7.70 -15.78
N LEU A 197 -9.10 8.01 -16.95
CA LEU A 197 -9.85 8.63 -18.04
C LEU A 197 -11.03 7.75 -18.51
N PHE A 198 -10.83 6.44 -18.64
CA PHE A 198 -11.89 5.52 -19.03
C PHE A 198 -13.03 5.51 -18.00
N MET A 199 -12.70 5.40 -16.71
CA MET A 199 -13.69 5.34 -15.64
C MET A 199 -14.43 6.68 -15.44
N GLU A 200 -13.77 7.82 -15.65
CA GLU A 200 -14.41 9.15 -15.61
C GLU A 200 -15.39 9.37 -16.77
N THR A 201 -15.13 8.75 -17.93
CA THR A 201 -15.92 8.97 -19.16
C THR A 201 -16.98 7.89 -19.43
N ASN A 202 -16.99 6.82 -18.64
CA ASN A 202 -17.91 5.70 -18.81
C ASN A 202 -18.73 5.43 -17.55
N ASP A 203 -19.95 4.94 -17.75
CA ASP A 203 -20.81 4.48 -16.65
C ASP A 203 -20.12 3.40 -15.82
N LYS A 204 -20.36 3.41 -14.49
CA LYS A 204 -19.78 2.44 -13.56
C LYS A 204 -20.00 0.98 -13.97
N SER A 205 -21.12 0.68 -14.64
CA SER A 205 -21.43 -0.67 -15.15
C SER A 205 -20.47 -1.17 -16.23
N LYS A 206 -19.74 -0.26 -16.89
CA LYS A 206 -18.76 -0.55 -17.95
C LYS A 206 -17.32 -0.60 -17.43
N TRP A 207 -17.05 -0.20 -16.18
CA TRP A 207 -15.69 -0.10 -15.65
C TRP A 207 -14.89 -1.40 -15.71
N LYS A 208 -15.56 -2.54 -15.48
CA LYS A 208 -14.97 -3.88 -15.61
C LYS A 208 -14.49 -4.24 -17.02
N ASN A 209 -14.85 -3.46 -18.03
CA ASN A 209 -14.43 -3.67 -19.42
C ASN A 209 -13.16 -2.88 -19.76
N CYS A 210 -12.54 -2.19 -18.80
CA CYS A 210 -11.30 -1.45 -19.01
C CYS A 210 -10.14 -2.43 -19.20
N GLU A 211 -9.61 -2.52 -20.42
CA GLU A 211 -8.51 -3.43 -20.74
C GLU A 211 -7.24 -3.08 -19.96
N GLU A 212 -6.96 -1.80 -19.76
CA GLU A 212 -5.82 -1.34 -18.98
C GLU A 212 -5.92 -1.75 -17.51
N LEU A 213 -7.13 -1.84 -16.94
CA LEU A 213 -7.33 -2.32 -15.58
C LEU A 213 -6.88 -3.79 -15.47
N ASN A 214 -7.31 -4.63 -16.41
CA ASN A 214 -6.91 -6.05 -16.48
C ASN A 214 -5.39 -6.21 -16.66
N GLN A 215 -4.74 -5.29 -17.39
CA GLN A 215 -3.28 -5.30 -17.53
C GLN A 215 -2.58 -4.97 -16.20
N VAL A 216 -3.09 -3.98 -15.45
CA VAL A 216 -2.55 -3.66 -14.12
C VAL A 216 -2.74 -4.83 -13.16
N GLU A 217 -3.90 -5.48 -13.16
CA GLU A 217 -4.17 -6.68 -12.38
C GLU A 217 -3.17 -7.81 -12.68
N THR A 218 -2.90 -8.05 -13.97
CA THR A 218 -1.92 -9.04 -14.41
C THR A 218 -0.51 -8.71 -13.90
N ILE A 219 -0.08 -7.45 -14.04
CA ILE A 219 1.23 -7.00 -13.55
C ILE A 219 1.34 -7.22 -12.04
N TRP A 220 0.31 -6.87 -11.27
CA TRP A 220 0.31 -7.02 -9.81
C TRP A 220 0.36 -8.50 -9.41
N ASN A 221 -0.37 -9.35 -10.10
CA ASN A 221 -0.35 -10.80 -9.88
C ASN A 221 1.05 -11.38 -10.14
N ASP A 222 1.70 -10.97 -11.23
CA ASP A 222 3.07 -11.40 -11.55
C ASP A 222 4.07 -10.95 -10.47
N LYS A 223 3.92 -9.75 -9.91
CA LYS A 223 4.81 -9.28 -8.82
C LYS A 223 4.64 -10.12 -7.56
N VAL A 224 3.40 -10.45 -7.18
CA VAL A 224 3.11 -11.26 -6.00
C VAL A 224 3.62 -12.70 -6.16
N GLU A 225 3.38 -13.32 -7.32
CA GLU A 225 3.84 -14.68 -7.63
C GLU A 225 5.36 -14.75 -7.73
N PHE A 226 6.01 -13.76 -8.34
CA PHE A 226 7.48 -13.68 -8.37
C PHE A 226 8.08 -13.65 -6.96
N PHE A 227 7.49 -12.88 -6.05
CA PHE A 227 7.94 -12.86 -4.66
C PHE A 227 7.76 -14.21 -3.97
N LYS A 228 6.66 -14.94 -4.24
CA LYS A 228 6.44 -16.27 -3.69
C LYS A 228 7.59 -17.23 -4.06
N LEU A 229 8.04 -17.18 -5.31
CA LEU A 229 9.22 -17.93 -5.75
C LEU A 229 10.48 -17.55 -4.97
N ILE A 230 10.70 -16.27 -4.67
CA ILE A 230 11.82 -15.83 -3.84
C ILE A 230 11.70 -16.41 -2.43
N LYS A 231 10.53 -16.24 -1.79
CA LYS A 231 10.24 -16.70 -0.43
C LYS A 231 10.46 -18.21 -0.27
N ASP A 232 10.06 -19.01 -1.25
CA ASP A 232 10.18 -20.48 -1.21
C ASP A 232 11.63 -20.97 -1.36
N ASN A 233 12.55 -20.10 -1.82
CA ASN A 233 13.98 -20.39 -1.95
C ASN A 233 14.82 -19.91 -0.74
N PHE A 234 14.19 -19.42 0.34
CA PHE A 234 14.83 -18.87 1.57
C PHE A 234 14.31 -19.50 2.87
#